data_AF-A0A6M2AES7-F1
#
_entry.id   AF-A0A6M2AES7-F1
#
_cell.length_a   1.000
_cell.length_b   1.000
_cell.length_c   1.000
_cell.angle_alpha   90.00
_cell.angle_beta   90.00
_cell.angle_gamma   90.00
#
_symmetry.space_group_name_H-M   'P 1'
#
loop_
_entity.id
_entity.type
_entity.pdbx_description
1 polymer ?
#
loop_
_entity_poly.entity_id
_entity_poly.type
_entity_poly.pdbx_seq_one_letter_code
_entity_poly.pdbx_strand_id
1 'polypeptide(L)'
;MPGDTAIVDVQTEKLDYLLEDNNFSSVRFIKIDVEGHEHAVMRDARQLLLTQRPLVIFEHGFQKGCWEPDTIRQMEELDYDCDMD
;
A
#
# COMPACT_ATOMS: atom_id res chain seq x y z
N MET A 1 19.32 20.98 7.94
CA MET A 1 19.89 21.63 6.73
C MET A 1 19.08 21.15 5.55
N PRO A 2 18.70 21.99 4.58
CA PRO A 2 18.15 21.48 3.34
C PRO A 2 19.25 20.66 2.66
N GLY A 3 19.00 19.36 2.45
CA GLY A 3 19.88 18.51 1.64
C GLY A 3 19.58 18.72 0.15
N ASP A 4 20.55 18.41 -0.71
CA ASP A 4 20.32 18.39 -2.16
C ASP A 4 19.28 17.32 -2.50
N THR A 5 18.22 17.70 -3.23
CA THR A 5 17.21 16.78 -3.75
C THR A 5 17.33 16.67 -5.26
N ALA A 6 17.06 15.48 -5.79
CA ALA A 6 17.03 15.22 -7.22
C ALA A 6 15.84 14.32 -7.57
N ILE A 7 15.31 14.48 -8.78
CA ILE A 7 14.31 13.57 -9.34
C ILE A 7 15.07 12.40 -9.96
N VAL A 8 14.68 11.18 -9.59
CA VAL A 8 15.27 9.94 -10.10
C VAL A 8 14.14 9.06 -10.61
N ASP A 9 14.28 8.55 -11.83
CA ASP A 9 13.37 7.52 -12.35
C ASP A 9 13.72 6.19 -11.69
N VAL A 10 12.72 5.54 -11.10
CA VAL A 10 12.85 4.23 -10.46
C VAL A 10 11.94 3.22 -11.14
N GLN A 11 12.40 1.97 -11.19
CA GLN A 11 11.57 0.86 -11.64
C GLN A 11 10.53 0.57 -10.55
N THR A 12 9.27 0.36 -10.95
CA THR A 12 8.18 -0.02 -10.06
C THR A 12 7.53 -1.30 -10.56
N GLU A 13 7.03 -2.11 -9.63
CA GLU A 13 6.40 -3.38 -9.93
C GLU A 13 5.19 -3.60 -9.01
N LYS A 14 4.25 -4.44 -9.45
CA LYS A 14 3.09 -4.81 -8.65
C LYS A 14 3.51 -5.73 -7.50
N LEU A 15 2.94 -5.51 -6.33
CA LEU A 15 3.25 -6.32 -5.16
C LEU A 15 2.90 -7.81 -5.39
N ASP A 16 1.82 -8.09 -6.12
CA ASP A 16 1.42 -9.47 -6.45
C ASP A 16 2.53 -10.22 -7.23
N TYR A 17 3.19 -9.57 -8.21
CA TYR A 17 4.27 -10.20 -9.00
C TYR A 17 5.54 -10.40 -8.19
N LEU A 18 5.89 -9.42 -7.35
CA LEU A 18 7.05 -9.52 -6.48
C LEU A 18 6.97 -10.75 -5.55
N LEU A 19 5.78 -11.10 -5.08
CA LEU A 19 5.60 -12.25 -4.20
C LEU A 19 5.70 -13.59 -4.92
N GLU A 20 5.15 -13.68 -6.13
CA GLU A 20 5.26 -14.85 -7.00
C GLU A 20 6.73 -15.14 -7.36
N ASP A 21 7.46 -14.12 -7.80
CA ASP A 21 8.84 -14.26 -8.27
C ASP A 21 9.83 -14.60 -7.16
N ASN A 22 9.54 -14.18 -5.92
CA ASN A 22 10.39 -14.42 -4.76
C ASN A 22 9.91 -15.60 -3.89
N ASN A 23 8.89 -16.34 -4.35
CA ASN A 23 8.38 -17.55 -3.70
C ASN A 23 7.91 -17.32 -2.24
N PHE A 24 7.34 -16.14 -1.96
CA PHE A 24 6.76 -15.82 -0.66
C PHE A 24 5.43 -16.56 -0.48
N SER A 25 5.44 -17.63 0.32
CA SER A 25 4.29 -18.52 0.47
C SER A 25 3.24 -18.04 1.49
N SER A 26 3.59 -17.11 2.39
CA SER A 26 2.64 -16.56 3.37
C SER A 26 3.05 -15.19 3.88
N VAL A 27 2.36 -14.16 3.40
CA VAL A 27 2.42 -12.80 3.91
C VAL A 27 1.29 -12.62 4.92
N ARG A 28 1.66 -12.33 6.17
CA ARG A 28 0.72 -12.14 7.29
C ARG A 28 0.60 -10.70 7.75
N PHE A 29 1.51 -9.84 7.29
CA PHE A 29 1.60 -8.44 7.69
C PHE A 29 2.20 -7.60 6.56
N ILE A 30 1.67 -6.39 6.36
CA ILE A 30 2.17 -5.40 5.43
C ILE A 30 2.23 -4.04 6.13
N LYS A 31 3.36 -3.34 5.97
CA LYS A 31 3.47 -1.91 6.25
C LYS A 31 3.52 -1.15 4.93
N ILE A 32 2.70 -0.11 4.77
CA ILE A 32 2.70 0.79 3.60
C ILE A 32 2.99 2.21 4.06
N ASP A 33 4.00 2.83 3.46
CA ASP A 33 4.51 4.15 3.85
C ASP A 33 5.13 4.75 2.58
N VAL A 34 4.27 5.35 1.74
CA VAL A 34 4.60 5.76 0.36
C VAL A 34 4.20 7.21 0.05
N GLU A 35 3.99 8.01 1.09
CA GLU A 35 3.84 9.46 1.05
C GLU A 35 2.78 9.95 0.02
N GLY A 36 1.62 9.29 -0.02
CA GLY A 36 0.46 9.68 -0.85
C GLY A 36 0.18 8.79 -2.06
N HIS A 37 0.71 7.57 -2.08
CA HIS A 37 0.47 6.57 -3.14
C HIS A 37 -0.12 5.26 -2.59
N GLU A 38 -0.67 5.28 -1.37
CA GLU A 38 -1.15 4.11 -0.64
C GLU A 38 -2.24 3.37 -1.44
N HIS A 39 -3.19 4.10 -2.01
CA HIS A 39 -4.25 3.52 -2.84
C HIS A 39 -3.71 2.70 -4.03
N ALA A 40 -2.67 3.19 -4.70
CA ALA A 40 -2.09 2.52 -5.85
C ALA A 40 -1.43 1.18 -5.43
N VAL A 41 -0.73 1.18 -4.29
CA VAL A 41 -0.13 -0.04 -3.73
C VAL A 41 -1.21 -1.07 -3.41
N MET A 42 -2.27 -0.67 -2.72
CA MET A 42 -3.35 -1.58 -2.33
C MET A 42 -4.12 -2.13 -3.55
N ARG A 43 -4.40 -1.28 -4.55
CA ARG A 43 -5.05 -1.70 -5.80
C ARG A 43 -4.28 -2.78 -6.53
N ASP A 44 -2.96 -2.66 -6.60
CA ASP A 44 -2.09 -3.58 -7.32
C ASP A 44 -1.59 -4.76 -6.46
N ALA A 45 -1.99 -4.81 -5.18
CA ALA A 45 -1.82 -5.94 -4.25
C ALA A 45 -3.13 -6.73 -4.03
N ARG A 46 -4.11 -6.57 -4.92
CA ARG A 46 -5.47 -7.07 -4.70
C ARG A 46 -5.53 -8.58 -4.53
N GLN A 47 -4.74 -9.35 -5.29
CA GLN A 47 -4.77 -10.81 -5.20
C GLN A 47 -4.23 -11.28 -3.84
N LEU A 48 -3.12 -10.68 -3.39
CA LEU A 48 -2.56 -10.89 -2.06
C LEU A 48 -3.57 -10.59 -0.94
N LEU A 49 -4.19 -9.42 -0.98
CA LEU A 49 -5.13 -8.96 0.05
C LEU A 49 -6.35 -9.88 0.15
N LEU A 50 -6.88 -10.35 -0.99
CA LEU A 50 -8.02 -11.27 -1.00
C LEU A 50 -7.68 -12.69 -0.54
N THR A 51 -6.53 -13.21 -0.94
CA THR A 51 -6.21 -14.63 -0.73
C THR A 51 -5.50 -14.89 0.59
N GLN A 52 -4.60 -14.00 0.99
CA GLN A 52 -3.76 -14.21 2.17
C GLN A 52 -4.25 -13.44 3.40
N ARG A 53 -5.08 -12.40 3.17
CA ARG A 53 -5.69 -11.56 4.20
C ARG A 53 -4.69 -11.12 5.30
N PRO A 54 -3.56 -10.48 4.94
CA PRO A 54 -2.60 -9.99 5.92
C PRO A 54 -3.20 -8.84 6.74
N LEU A 55 -2.67 -8.62 7.95
CA LEU A 55 -2.86 -7.36 8.67
C LEU A 55 -2.13 -6.25 7.91
N VAL A 56 -2.81 -5.12 7.67
CA VAL A 56 -2.23 -3.99 6.93
C VAL A 56 -2.18 -2.77 7.85
N ILE A 57 -1.00 -2.16 7.94
CA ILE A 57 -0.80 -0.85 8.55
C ILE A 57 -0.30 0.08 7.45
N PHE A 58 -0.92 1.23 7.29
CA PHE A 58 -0.47 2.24 6.33
C PHE A 58 -0.39 3.62 6.99
N GLU A 59 0.56 4.43 6.54
CA GLU A 59 0.62 5.83 6.94
C GLU A 59 -0.44 6.63 6.19
N HIS A 60 -1.22 7.41 6.94
CA HIS A 60 -2.15 8.37 6.38
C HIS A 60 -1.57 9.78 6.54
N GLY A 61 -0.88 10.26 5.51
CA GLY A 61 -0.30 11.60 5.48
C GLY A 61 -1.32 12.66 5.08
N PHE A 62 -1.48 13.73 5.89
CA PHE A 62 -2.25 14.91 5.48
C PHE A 62 -1.41 15.79 4.55
N GLN A 63 -1.29 15.41 3.28
CA GLN A 63 -0.86 16.35 2.25
C GLN A 63 -2.07 17.18 1.82
N LYS A 64 -1.88 18.50 1.71
CA LYS A 64 -2.96 19.47 1.50
C LYS A 64 -3.63 19.23 0.13
N GLY A 65 -4.80 18.58 0.12
CA GLY A 65 -5.59 18.32 -1.09
C GLY A 65 -5.65 16.86 -1.55
N CYS A 66 -4.99 15.93 -0.86
CA CYS A 66 -5.04 14.50 -1.13
C CYS A 66 -5.52 13.73 0.10
N TRP A 67 -6.65 14.18 0.66
CA TRP A 67 -7.43 13.29 1.50
C TRP A 67 -7.74 12.05 0.64
N GLU A 68 -7.31 10.88 1.08
CA GLU A 68 -7.40 9.65 0.28
C GLU A 68 -8.45 8.68 0.88
N PRO A 69 -9.75 9.06 0.89
CA PRO A 69 -10.83 8.16 1.33
C PRO A 69 -10.92 6.90 0.48
N ASP A 70 -10.37 6.95 -0.73
CA ASP A 70 -10.39 5.84 -1.67
C ASP A 70 -9.59 4.64 -1.16
N THR A 71 -8.56 4.85 -0.33
CA THR A 71 -7.76 3.79 0.29
C THR A 71 -8.58 3.02 1.32
N ILE A 72 -9.25 3.73 2.24
CA ILE A 72 -10.12 3.09 3.26
C ILE A 72 -11.28 2.38 2.57
N ARG A 73 -11.99 3.07 1.67
CA ARG A 73 -13.10 2.50 0.92
C ARG A 73 -12.70 1.25 0.15
N GLN A 74 -11.53 1.26 -0.49
CA GLN A 74 -11.02 0.09 -1.18
C GLN A 74 -10.81 -1.09 -0.24
N MET A 75 -10.28 -0.87 0.95
CA MET A 75 -10.07 -1.92 1.94
C MET A 75 -11.39 -2.47 2.48
N GLU A 76 -12.38 -1.61 2.72
CA GLU A 76 -13.74 -2.02 3.08
C GLU A 76 -14.39 -2.86 1.97
N GLU A 77 -14.21 -2.49 0.69
CA GLU A 77 -14.67 -3.27 -0.47
C GLU A 77 -14.00 -4.66 -0.58
N LEU A 78 -12.82 -4.83 0.05
CA LEU A 78 -12.11 -6.09 0.21
C LEU A 78 -12.45 -6.82 1.52
N ASP A 79 -13.50 -6.38 2.23
CA ASP A 79 -13.99 -6.97 3.48
C ASP A 79 -12.99 -6.87 4.64
N TYR A 80 -12.16 -5.82 4.66
CA TYR A 80 -11.32 -5.48 5.80
C TYR A 80 -12.07 -4.63 6.81
N ASP A 81 -11.91 -4.97 8.09
CA ASP A 81 -12.30 -4.11 9.20
C ASP A 81 -11.23 -3.02 9.39
N CYS A 82 -11.61 -1.77 9.15
CA CYS A 82 -10.70 -0.63 9.14
C CYS A 82 -10.87 0.19 10.41
N ASP A 83 -9.88 0.14 11.28
CA ASP A 83 -9.81 0.98 12.48
C ASP A 83 -8.99 2.24 12.21
N MET A 84 -9.49 3.39 12.66
CA MET A 84 -8.93 4.73 12.43
C MET A 84 -8.63 5.46 13.74
N ASP A 85 -8.36 4.70 14.81
CA ASP A 85 -7.94 5.17 16.14
C ASP A 85 -6.84 6.25 16.13
#